data_AF-A0A5Q0GWN8-F1
#
_entry.id   AF-A0A5Q0GWN8-F1
#
_cell.length_a   1.000
_cell.length_b   1.000
_cell.length_c   1.000
_cell.angle_alpha   90.00
_cell.angle_beta   90.00
_cell.angle_gamma   90.00
#
_symmetry.space_group_name_H-M   'P 1'
#
loop_
_entity.id
_entity.type
_entity.pdbx_description
1 polymer ?
#
loop_
_entity_poly.entity_id
_entity_poly.type
_entity_poly.pdbx_seq_one_letter_code
_entity_poly.pdbx_strand_id
1 'polypeptide(L)'
;MTVAELAGRVAGVLPDPADELQVAAVLESQGITDQAAVEVYGVADVFELARRVYDRLPREPGPAPGAGARDPRSWYDVAHGPLYLAPAAAYPALATALGAPAAVRVLVLATTVGWLWGAGAGWAAHRVRRSGAGRAAGRLLRVLAVAGLALAAVGALVLLPPGGGPAPALFAVVLTAYQIASGILVFYRREPLVLLVALPAVLGGAVHLLRGRADDVPVLLFGFASAAAALGLALLATLGAEDAVGVRPPGARVLVLGALPGVGYAALCAAFLLHTDVRFVGGALDLAVAMAPLALGMGVVEWRANRVFEQVGELLREARPTAWFRDAVWRLLLRELATCLLVLGALALVLLVCLGRAGLLTSRGALLVDAHVVLGGAFFLGFVLARTGCLARLLAVLAGVLVANVVLAGLVADAWAPDAHVPVFLVCCTALSLLMLSALRASVGDVHHYR
;
A
#
# COMPACT_ATOMS: atom_id res chain seq x y z
N MET A 1 -17.55 -2.50 50.58
CA MET A 1 -16.51 -2.76 49.56
C MET A 1 -15.58 -1.57 49.56
N THR A 2 -14.28 -1.76 49.74
CA THR A 2 -13.32 -0.64 49.77
C THR A 2 -12.91 -0.22 48.36
N VAL A 3 -12.35 0.98 48.19
CA VAL A 3 -11.83 1.44 46.88
C VAL A 3 -10.73 0.51 46.34
N ALA A 4 -9.94 -0.13 47.22
CA ALA A 4 -8.93 -1.09 46.84
C ALA A 4 -9.53 -2.40 46.29
N GLU A 5 -10.60 -2.90 46.90
CA GLU A 5 -11.35 -4.07 46.40
C GLU A 5 -12.02 -3.76 45.06
N LEU A 6 -12.56 -2.54 44.91
CA LEU A 6 -13.14 -2.06 43.66
C LEU A 6 -12.08 -1.96 42.55
N ALA A 7 -10.88 -1.46 42.87
CA ALA A 7 -9.75 -1.45 41.94
C ALA A 7 -9.34 -2.86 41.50
N GLY A 8 -9.31 -3.84 42.41
CA GLY A 8 -9.05 -5.24 42.05
C GLY A 8 -10.09 -5.83 41.08
N ARG A 9 -11.38 -5.50 41.28
CA ARG A 9 -12.46 -5.90 40.35
C ARG A 9 -12.34 -5.23 38.99
N VAL A 10 -12.06 -3.93 38.97
CA VAL A 10 -11.87 -3.18 37.72
C VAL A 10 -10.64 -3.72 36.99
N ALA A 11 -9.53 -4.01 37.67
CA ALA A 11 -8.33 -4.60 37.06
C ALA A 11 -8.62 -5.93 36.34
N GLY A 12 -9.55 -6.74 36.86
CA GLY A 12 -9.96 -8.01 36.22
C GLY A 12 -10.77 -7.84 34.93
N VAL A 13 -11.39 -6.68 34.72
CA VAL A 13 -12.25 -6.37 33.55
C VAL A 13 -11.54 -5.43 32.57
N LEU A 14 -10.78 -4.47 33.11
CA LEU A 14 -10.03 -3.45 32.40
C LEU A 14 -8.61 -3.37 33.02
N PRO A 15 -7.69 -4.24 32.56
CA PRO A 15 -6.36 -4.36 33.18
C PRO A 15 -5.44 -3.15 32.94
N ASP A 16 -5.67 -2.38 31.86
CA ASP A 16 -4.85 -1.22 31.49
C ASP A 16 -5.73 -0.07 30.95
N PRO A 17 -6.43 0.68 31.82
CA PRO A 17 -7.24 1.82 31.40
C PRO A 17 -6.37 2.98 30.89
N ALA A 18 -6.78 3.59 29.78
CA ALA A 18 -6.08 4.74 29.22
C ALA A 18 -6.25 6.02 30.05
N ASP A 19 -7.41 6.18 30.70
CA ASP A 19 -7.78 7.32 31.52
C ASP A 19 -8.86 6.93 32.56
N GLU A 20 -9.16 7.87 33.45
CA GLU A 20 -10.21 7.75 34.47
C GLU A 20 -11.63 7.65 33.88
N LEU A 21 -11.86 8.09 32.64
CA LEU A 21 -13.18 8.03 32.01
C LEU A 21 -13.55 6.62 31.57
N GLN A 22 -12.57 5.83 31.11
CA GLN A 22 -12.77 4.40 30.86
C GLN A 22 -13.10 3.64 32.15
N VAL A 23 -12.44 4.00 33.25
CA VAL A 23 -12.78 3.45 34.57
C VAL A 23 -14.20 3.85 34.95
N ALA A 24 -14.61 5.11 34.76
CA ALA A 24 -15.98 5.56 35.02
C ALA A 24 -17.01 4.76 34.21
N ALA A 25 -16.78 4.56 32.91
CA ALA A 25 -17.67 3.77 32.07
C ALA A 25 -17.79 2.30 32.55
N VAL A 26 -16.69 1.70 33.02
CA VAL A 26 -16.74 0.35 33.61
C VAL A 26 -17.53 0.36 34.93
N LEU A 27 -17.32 1.35 35.80
CA LEU A 27 -18.06 1.48 37.06
C LEU A 27 -19.57 1.66 36.83
N GLU A 28 -19.95 2.52 35.90
CA GLU A 28 -21.36 2.73 35.50
C GLU A 28 -21.97 1.47 34.90
N SER A 29 -21.24 0.77 34.03
CA SER A 29 -21.73 -0.50 33.45
C SER A 29 -21.93 -1.61 34.49
N GLN A 30 -21.26 -1.50 35.64
CA GLN A 30 -21.44 -2.38 36.80
C GLN A 30 -22.51 -1.88 37.78
N GLY A 31 -23.26 -0.84 37.41
CA GLY A 31 -24.35 -0.28 38.20
C GLY A 31 -23.91 0.69 39.30
N ILE A 32 -22.65 1.17 39.29
CA ILE A 32 -22.21 2.21 40.22
C ILE A 32 -22.56 3.57 39.63
N THR A 33 -23.58 4.20 40.19
CA THR A 33 -24.04 5.55 39.85
C THR A 33 -23.40 6.60 40.76
N ASP A 34 -23.56 7.89 40.44
CA ASP A 34 -23.12 8.99 41.31
C ASP A 34 -23.66 8.88 42.73
N GLN A 35 -24.93 8.50 42.87
CA GLN A 35 -25.56 8.30 44.17
C GLN A 35 -24.89 7.16 44.94
N ALA A 36 -24.57 6.04 44.29
CA ALA A 36 -23.83 4.96 44.91
C ALA A 36 -22.38 5.36 45.28
N ALA A 37 -21.75 6.23 44.47
CA ALA A 37 -20.42 6.77 44.75
C ALA A 37 -20.42 7.63 46.05
N VAL A 38 -21.43 8.47 46.22
CA VAL A 38 -21.62 9.30 47.43
C VAL A 38 -21.94 8.43 48.64
N GLU A 39 -22.97 7.59 48.55
CA GLU A 39 -23.50 6.85 49.70
C GLU A 39 -22.56 5.75 50.20
N VAL A 40 -21.85 5.06 49.30
CA VAL A 40 -21.02 3.89 49.65
C VAL A 40 -19.55 4.26 49.82
N TYR A 41 -19.05 5.24 49.08
CA TYR A 41 -17.62 5.58 49.04
C TYR A 41 -17.29 6.99 49.52
N GLY A 42 -18.28 7.83 49.82
CA GLY A 42 -18.09 9.17 50.38
C GLY A 42 -17.35 10.12 49.44
N VAL A 43 -17.53 9.97 48.13
CA VAL A 43 -16.94 10.81 47.08
C VAL A 43 -18.01 11.55 46.30
N ALA A 44 -17.66 12.65 45.62
CA ALA A 44 -18.66 13.55 45.04
C ALA A 44 -19.51 12.89 43.94
N ASP A 45 -18.90 12.06 43.10
CA ASP A 45 -19.54 11.42 41.95
C ASP A 45 -18.76 10.18 41.48
N VAL A 46 -19.27 9.50 40.44
CA VAL A 46 -18.62 8.32 39.86
C VAL A 46 -17.28 8.65 39.20
N PHE A 47 -17.06 9.90 38.76
CA PHE A 47 -15.81 10.33 38.14
C PHE A 47 -14.70 10.50 39.18
N GLU A 48 -15.00 11.06 40.35
CA GLU A 48 -14.07 11.14 41.46
C GLU A 48 -13.74 9.74 42.00
N LEU A 49 -14.74 8.86 42.07
CA LEU A 49 -14.51 7.45 42.39
C LEU A 49 -13.60 6.78 41.36
N ALA A 50 -13.87 6.99 40.07
CA ALA A 50 -13.09 6.46 38.97
C ALA A 50 -11.64 6.93 39.01
N ARG A 51 -11.39 8.21 39.30
CA ARG A 51 -10.04 8.75 39.50
C ARG A 51 -9.32 8.07 40.68
N ARG A 52 -10.00 7.90 41.81
CA ARG A 52 -9.44 7.21 43.00
C ARG A 52 -9.18 5.73 42.76
N VAL A 53 -9.95 5.07 41.91
CA VAL A 53 -9.74 3.69 41.46
C VAL A 53 -8.57 3.64 40.48
N TYR A 54 -8.54 4.53 39.49
CA TYR A 54 -7.48 4.68 38.50
C TYR A 54 -6.10 4.87 39.15
N ASP A 55 -6.02 5.68 40.21
CA ASP A 55 -4.79 5.92 40.97
C ASP A 55 -4.29 4.71 41.77
N ARG A 56 -5.18 3.75 42.05
CA ARG A 56 -4.88 2.55 42.84
C ARG A 56 -4.71 1.30 41.98
N LEU A 57 -5.02 1.36 40.69
CA LEU A 57 -4.77 0.25 39.79
C LEU A 57 -3.27 0.00 39.71
N PRO A 58 -2.82 -1.27 39.76
CA PRO A 58 -1.43 -1.61 39.49
C PRO A 58 -1.15 -1.21 38.04
N ARG A 59 -0.55 -0.04 37.86
CA ARG A 59 0.04 0.36 36.59
C ARG A 59 1.27 -0.50 36.42
N GLU A 60 1.11 -1.69 35.86
CA GLU A 60 2.23 -2.21 35.09
C GLU A 60 2.55 -1.10 34.09
N PRO A 61 3.82 -0.68 33.96
CA PRO A 61 4.20 0.12 32.81
C PRO A 61 3.88 -0.76 31.60
N GLY A 62 2.66 -0.61 31.07
CA GLY A 62 2.27 -1.19 29.79
C GLY A 62 3.42 -0.86 28.85
N PRO A 63 3.95 -1.85 28.11
CA PRO A 63 5.24 -1.76 27.45
C PRO A 63 5.34 -0.39 26.80
N ALA A 64 6.12 0.52 27.41
CA ALA A 64 6.10 1.94 27.06
C ALA A 64 6.32 1.98 25.56
N PRO A 65 5.33 2.33 24.72
CA PRO A 65 5.17 1.83 23.36
C PRO A 65 6.55 1.75 22.74
N GLY A 66 7.09 0.51 22.75
CA GLY A 66 8.53 0.26 22.86
C GLY A 66 9.25 1.30 22.06
N ALA A 67 10.00 2.20 22.73
CA ALA A 67 10.76 3.28 22.10
C ALA A 67 11.23 2.72 20.77
N GLY A 68 10.58 3.15 19.68
CA GLY A 68 10.62 2.41 18.42
C GLY A 68 12.07 2.39 18.00
N ALA A 69 12.81 1.37 18.40
CA ALA A 69 14.20 1.20 18.08
C ALA A 69 14.14 1.16 16.57
N ARG A 70 14.64 2.23 15.93
CA ARG A 70 14.55 2.43 14.48
C ARG A 70 14.78 1.08 13.88
N ASP A 71 13.77 0.53 13.22
CA ASP A 71 13.91 -0.81 12.70
C ASP A 71 15.13 -0.74 11.77
N PRO A 72 16.24 -1.42 12.08
CA PRO A 72 17.49 -1.29 11.32
C PRO A 72 17.29 -1.71 9.85
N ARG A 73 16.13 -2.32 9.58
CA ARG A 73 15.66 -2.89 8.33
C ARG A 73 14.70 -1.96 7.56
N SER A 74 14.54 -0.70 7.95
CA SER A 74 13.69 0.27 7.22
C SER A 74 14.10 0.52 5.77
N TRP A 75 15.35 0.18 5.41
CA TRP A 75 15.83 0.28 4.03
C TRP A 75 15.25 -0.81 3.10
N TYR A 76 14.67 -1.90 3.62
CA TYR A 76 14.01 -2.89 2.76
C TYR A 76 12.78 -2.33 2.04
N ASP A 77 12.12 -1.31 2.62
CA ASP A 77 11.03 -0.61 1.95
C ASP A 77 11.51 -0.03 0.60
N VAL A 78 12.75 0.46 0.53
CA VAL A 78 13.34 0.98 -0.72
C VAL A 78 13.53 -0.13 -1.76
N ALA A 79 13.80 -1.36 -1.32
CA ALA A 79 13.96 -2.50 -2.21
C ALA A 79 12.65 -2.92 -2.92
N HIS A 80 11.49 -2.45 -2.46
CA HIS A 80 10.21 -2.72 -3.13
C HIS A 80 10.12 -2.13 -4.54
N GLY A 81 10.78 -0.99 -4.80
CA GLY A 81 10.77 -0.36 -6.12
C GLY A 81 11.28 -1.27 -7.24
N PRO A 82 12.53 -1.78 -7.15
CA PRO A 82 13.04 -2.78 -8.09
C PRO A 82 12.15 -4.04 -8.20
N LEU A 83 11.55 -4.48 -7.10
CA LEU A 83 10.64 -5.63 -7.09
C LEU A 83 9.36 -5.39 -7.90
N TYR A 84 8.82 -4.16 -7.86
CA TYR A 84 7.65 -3.79 -8.64
C TYR A 84 7.95 -3.66 -10.14
N LEU A 85 9.20 -3.33 -10.50
CA LEU A 85 9.62 -3.28 -11.90
C LEU A 85 9.95 -4.66 -12.48
N ALA A 86 10.36 -5.63 -11.65
CA ALA A 86 10.81 -6.94 -12.10
C ALA A 86 9.87 -7.66 -13.10
N PRO A 87 8.54 -7.68 -12.90
CA PRO A 87 7.65 -8.30 -13.88
C PRO A 87 7.64 -7.61 -15.25
N ALA A 88 7.86 -6.30 -15.29
CA ALA A 88 7.89 -5.54 -16.55
C ALA A 88 9.12 -5.89 -17.40
N ALA A 89 10.20 -6.41 -16.81
CA ALA A 89 11.39 -6.82 -17.55
C ALA A 89 11.11 -7.97 -18.54
N ALA A 90 10.10 -8.81 -18.26
CA ALA A 90 9.68 -9.90 -19.15
C ALA A 90 8.73 -9.44 -20.27
N TYR A 91 8.22 -8.20 -20.21
CA TYR A 91 7.23 -7.71 -21.17
C TYR A 91 7.68 -7.77 -22.64
N PRO A 92 8.92 -7.39 -23.01
CA PRO A 92 9.36 -7.45 -24.40
C PRO A 92 9.26 -8.86 -25.00
N ALA A 93 9.72 -9.88 -24.27
CA ALA A 93 9.64 -11.28 -24.68
C ALA A 93 8.18 -11.80 -24.70
N LEU A 94 7.32 -11.28 -23.81
CA LEU A 94 5.90 -11.59 -23.84
C LEU A 94 5.21 -10.98 -25.08
N ALA A 95 5.59 -9.75 -25.44
CA ALA A 95 5.03 -9.02 -26.58
C ALA A 95 5.44 -9.63 -27.92
N THR A 96 6.66 -10.16 -28.04
CA THR A 96 7.11 -10.93 -29.21
C THR A 96 6.37 -12.27 -29.32
N ALA A 97 6.20 -12.99 -28.20
CA ALA A 97 5.55 -14.30 -28.19
C ALA A 97 4.03 -14.28 -28.39
N LEU A 98 3.32 -13.31 -27.80
CA LEU A 98 1.84 -13.22 -27.86
C LEU A 98 1.32 -12.17 -28.85
N GLY A 99 2.20 -11.29 -29.33
CA GLY A 99 1.81 -10.03 -29.95
C GLY A 99 1.50 -8.94 -28.91
N ALA A 100 1.84 -7.69 -29.25
CA ALA A 100 1.72 -6.55 -28.34
C ALA A 100 0.30 -6.37 -27.73
N PRO A 101 -0.82 -6.45 -28.49
CA PRO A 101 -2.15 -6.25 -27.91
C PRO A 101 -2.53 -7.30 -26.86
N ALA A 102 -2.13 -8.56 -27.06
CA ALA A 102 -2.40 -9.63 -26.11
C ALA A 102 -1.52 -9.49 -24.87
N ALA A 103 -0.23 -9.17 -25.03
CA ALA A 103 0.68 -8.92 -23.92
C ALA A 103 0.23 -7.74 -23.03
N VAL A 104 -0.26 -6.65 -23.64
CA VAL A 104 -0.83 -5.51 -22.90
C VAL A 104 -2.06 -5.92 -22.09
N ARG A 105 -3.01 -6.66 -22.68
CA ARG A 105 -4.19 -7.16 -21.95
C ARG A 105 -3.82 -8.07 -20.78
N VAL A 106 -2.85 -8.96 -20.98
CA VAL A 106 -2.31 -9.83 -19.93
C VAL A 106 -1.70 -9.02 -18.80
N LEU A 107 -0.87 -8.02 -19.12
CA LEU A 107 -0.24 -7.14 -18.13
C LEU A 107 -1.27 -6.35 -17.33
N VAL A 108 -2.25 -5.74 -18.00
CA VAL A 108 -3.33 -4.97 -17.37
C VAL A 108 -4.15 -5.86 -16.43
N LEU A 109 -4.56 -7.03 -16.89
CA LEU A 109 -5.32 -7.98 -16.08
C LEU A 109 -4.54 -8.42 -14.84
N ALA A 110 -3.32 -8.91 -15.04
CA ALA A 110 -2.50 -9.43 -13.95
C ALA A 110 -2.11 -8.35 -12.95
N THR A 111 -1.80 -7.13 -13.41
CA THR A 111 -1.46 -5.99 -12.52
C THR A 111 -2.68 -5.56 -11.73
N THR A 112 -3.84 -5.44 -12.36
CA THR A 112 -5.10 -5.09 -11.67
C THR A 112 -5.43 -6.12 -10.61
N VAL A 113 -5.46 -7.41 -10.97
CA VAL A 113 -5.75 -8.48 -10.00
C VAL A 113 -4.71 -8.47 -8.88
N GLY A 114 -3.41 -8.37 -9.22
CA GLY A 114 -2.33 -8.32 -8.23
C GLY A 114 -2.48 -7.19 -7.22
N TRP A 115 -2.84 -5.99 -7.65
CA TRP A 115 -3.01 -4.81 -6.79
C TRP A 115 -4.23 -4.92 -5.89
N LEU A 116 -5.41 -5.21 -6.46
CA LEU A 116 -6.65 -5.37 -5.70
C LEU A 116 -6.51 -6.49 -4.67
N TRP A 117 -5.97 -7.63 -5.12
CA TRP A 117 -5.82 -8.80 -4.28
C TRP A 117 -4.76 -8.60 -3.21
N GLY A 118 -3.63 -7.99 -3.55
CA GLY A 118 -2.55 -7.65 -2.63
C GLY A 118 -2.99 -6.72 -1.51
N ALA A 119 -3.76 -5.66 -1.84
CA ALA A 119 -4.29 -4.72 -0.86
C ALA A 119 -5.22 -5.40 0.16
N GLY A 120 -6.18 -6.22 -0.32
CA GLY A 120 -7.12 -6.92 0.54
C GLY A 120 -6.46 -8.03 1.36
N ALA A 121 -5.64 -8.86 0.72
CA ALA A 121 -4.95 -9.96 1.38
C ALA A 121 -3.92 -9.48 2.41
N GLY A 122 -3.15 -8.43 2.08
CA GLY A 122 -2.21 -7.81 3.00
C GLY A 122 -2.91 -7.25 4.23
N TRP A 123 -3.99 -6.48 4.05
CA TRP A 123 -4.77 -5.94 5.17
C TRP A 123 -5.31 -7.06 6.07
N ALA A 124 -5.93 -8.09 5.49
CA ALA A 124 -6.52 -9.19 6.24
C ALA A 124 -5.45 -10.00 6.99
N ALA A 125 -4.32 -10.31 6.34
CA ALA A 125 -3.22 -11.03 6.95
C ALA A 125 -2.56 -10.23 8.09
N HIS A 126 -2.37 -8.92 7.93
CA HIS A 126 -1.85 -8.06 9.00
C HIS A 126 -2.82 -8.01 10.17
N ARG A 127 -4.13 -7.95 9.93
CA ARG A 127 -5.15 -7.94 11.00
C ARG A 127 -5.13 -9.24 11.80
N VAL A 128 -5.06 -10.40 11.14
CA VAL A 128 -4.94 -11.71 11.79
C VAL A 128 -3.61 -11.86 12.52
N ARG A 129 -2.50 -11.39 11.94
CA ARG A 129 -1.20 -11.44 12.60
C ARG A 129 -1.14 -10.56 13.84
N ARG A 130 -1.74 -9.36 13.81
CA ARG A 130 -1.83 -8.46 14.96
C ARG A 130 -2.62 -9.04 16.12
N SER A 131 -3.52 -10.00 15.90
CA SER A 131 -4.20 -10.69 16.99
C SER A 131 -3.36 -11.81 17.63
N GLY A 132 -2.13 -12.05 17.16
CA GLY A 132 -1.25 -13.14 17.63
C GLY A 132 -1.47 -14.48 16.93
N ALA A 133 -2.29 -14.54 15.87
CA ALA A 133 -2.66 -15.78 15.18
C ALA A 133 -1.79 -16.02 13.93
N GLY A 134 -0.48 -16.28 14.13
CA GLY A 134 0.48 -16.40 13.03
C GLY A 134 0.19 -17.53 12.04
N ARG A 135 -0.16 -18.73 12.53
CA ARG A 135 -0.48 -19.88 11.68
C ARG A 135 -1.79 -19.65 10.92
N ALA A 136 -2.77 -19.03 11.58
CA ALA A 136 -4.01 -18.61 10.92
C ALA A 136 -3.75 -17.60 9.79
N ALA A 137 -2.85 -16.62 10.00
CA ALA A 137 -2.45 -15.68 8.94
C ALA A 137 -1.80 -16.41 7.75
N GLY A 138 -0.91 -17.38 8.01
CA GLY A 138 -0.30 -18.21 6.98
C GLY A 138 -1.32 -19.07 6.20
N ARG A 139 -2.31 -19.67 6.88
CA ARG A 139 -3.43 -20.36 6.22
C ARG A 139 -4.27 -19.41 5.36
N LEU A 140 -4.62 -18.25 5.91
CA LEU A 140 -5.40 -17.23 5.19
C LEU A 140 -4.67 -16.80 3.91
N LEU A 141 -3.37 -16.51 3.99
CA LEU A 141 -2.58 -16.13 2.82
C LEU A 141 -2.55 -17.22 1.74
N ARG A 142 -2.50 -18.50 2.11
CA ARG A 142 -2.59 -19.62 1.14
C ARG A 142 -3.95 -19.70 0.47
N VAL A 143 -5.03 -19.60 1.24
CA VAL A 143 -6.40 -19.60 0.70
C VAL A 143 -6.59 -18.42 -0.24
N LEU A 144 -6.15 -17.24 0.18
CA LEU A 144 -6.20 -16.04 -0.66
C LEU A 144 -5.31 -16.19 -1.89
N ALA A 145 -4.12 -16.79 -1.80
CA ALA A 145 -3.29 -17.03 -2.97
C ALA A 145 -4.02 -17.88 -4.01
N VAL A 146 -4.63 -18.99 -3.61
CA VAL A 146 -5.40 -19.86 -4.51
C VAL A 146 -6.59 -19.10 -5.11
N ALA A 147 -7.35 -18.36 -4.31
CA ALA A 147 -8.49 -17.60 -4.79
C ALA A 147 -8.09 -16.45 -5.75
N GLY A 148 -6.94 -15.80 -5.53
CA GLY A 148 -6.41 -14.77 -6.43
C GLY A 148 -5.95 -15.36 -7.78
N LEU A 149 -5.34 -16.55 -7.77
CA LEU A 149 -4.99 -17.26 -9.00
C LEU A 149 -6.24 -17.72 -9.78
N ALA A 150 -7.26 -18.21 -9.07
CA ALA A 150 -8.54 -18.57 -9.68
C ALA A 150 -9.21 -17.34 -10.31
N LEU A 151 -9.18 -16.19 -9.61
CA LEU A 151 -9.69 -14.93 -10.15
C LEU A 151 -8.93 -14.49 -11.41
N ALA A 152 -7.61 -14.59 -11.44
CA ALA A 152 -6.82 -14.30 -12.62
C ALA A 152 -7.13 -15.24 -13.79
N ALA A 153 -7.30 -16.53 -13.53
CA ALA A 153 -7.68 -17.51 -14.55
C ALA A 153 -9.08 -17.22 -15.13
N VAL A 154 -10.08 -16.97 -14.27
CA VAL A 154 -11.43 -16.60 -14.71
C VAL A 154 -11.42 -15.28 -15.48
N GLY A 155 -10.72 -14.26 -14.97
CA GLY A 155 -10.56 -12.98 -15.66
C GLY A 155 -9.91 -13.14 -17.02
N ALA A 156 -8.92 -14.01 -17.15
CA ALA A 156 -8.27 -14.30 -18.43
C ALA A 156 -9.22 -14.97 -19.42
N LEU A 157 -10.06 -15.90 -18.97
CA LEU A 157 -11.07 -16.55 -19.80
C LEU A 157 -12.15 -15.57 -20.30
N VAL A 158 -12.49 -14.56 -19.50
CA VAL A 158 -13.54 -13.58 -19.83
C VAL A 158 -13.01 -12.45 -20.71
N LEU A 159 -11.79 -11.97 -20.45
CA LEU A 159 -11.28 -10.71 -21.02
C LEU A 159 -10.30 -10.90 -22.19
N LEU A 160 -9.76 -12.11 -22.38
CA LEU A 160 -8.85 -12.39 -23.48
C LEU A 160 -9.64 -13.01 -24.65
N PRO A 161 -9.34 -12.61 -25.91
CA PRO A 161 -10.15 -12.98 -27.05
C PRO A 161 -10.18 -14.51 -27.27
N PRO A 162 -11.37 -15.09 -27.50
CA PRO A 162 -11.48 -16.50 -27.85
C PRO A 162 -10.79 -16.75 -29.19
N GLY A 163 -9.76 -17.60 -29.19
CA GLY A 163 -8.95 -17.92 -30.37
C GLY A 163 -7.44 -17.70 -30.22
N GLY A 164 -6.99 -17.00 -29.16
CA GLY A 164 -5.56 -16.76 -28.89
C GLY A 164 -4.78 -17.93 -28.27
N GLY A 165 -5.38 -19.13 -28.20
CA GLY A 165 -4.82 -20.28 -27.48
C GLY A 165 -4.74 -20.09 -25.96
N PRO A 166 -4.22 -21.08 -25.21
CA PRO A 166 -4.14 -21.01 -23.75
C PRO A 166 -3.00 -20.12 -23.24
N ALA A 167 -2.06 -19.70 -24.10
CA ALA A 167 -0.84 -19.01 -23.68
C ALA A 167 -1.10 -17.67 -22.96
N PRO A 168 -1.93 -16.74 -23.47
CA PRO A 168 -2.22 -15.49 -22.77
C PRO A 168 -2.79 -15.70 -21.35
N ALA A 169 -3.69 -16.67 -21.19
CA ALA A 169 -4.26 -16.99 -19.89
C ALA A 169 -3.22 -17.57 -18.92
N LEU A 170 -2.35 -18.46 -19.41
CA LEU A 170 -1.24 -19.01 -18.63
C LEU A 170 -0.32 -17.89 -18.14
N PHE A 171 0.06 -16.95 -19.01
CA PHE A 171 0.91 -15.82 -18.64
C PHE A 171 0.25 -14.89 -17.62
N ALA A 172 -1.05 -14.61 -17.75
CA ALA A 172 -1.78 -13.81 -16.76
C ALA A 172 -1.76 -14.47 -15.36
N VAL A 173 -1.97 -15.78 -15.31
CA VAL A 173 -1.92 -16.56 -14.05
C VAL A 173 -0.51 -16.54 -13.46
N VAL A 174 0.53 -16.75 -14.26
CA VAL A 174 1.94 -16.78 -13.80
C VAL A 174 2.39 -15.42 -13.29
N LEU A 175 2.05 -14.36 -14.01
CA LEU A 175 2.35 -12.98 -13.61
C LEU A 175 1.63 -12.60 -12.32
N THR A 176 0.37 -13.04 -12.15
CA THR A 176 -0.37 -12.87 -10.90
C THR A 176 0.23 -13.71 -9.76
N ALA A 177 0.66 -14.95 -10.04
CA ALA A 177 1.30 -15.83 -9.06
C ALA A 177 2.58 -15.21 -8.51
N TYR A 178 3.41 -14.63 -9.37
CA TYR A 178 4.61 -13.92 -8.95
C TYR A 178 4.28 -12.73 -8.04
N GLN A 179 3.27 -11.91 -8.39
CA GLN A 179 2.85 -10.76 -7.56
C GLN A 179 2.33 -11.19 -6.19
N ILE A 180 1.45 -12.20 -6.14
CA ILE A 180 0.93 -12.76 -4.89
C ILE A 180 2.07 -13.33 -4.03
N ALA A 181 2.97 -14.12 -4.63
CA ALA A 181 4.10 -14.71 -3.94
C ALA A 181 5.05 -13.64 -3.37
N SER A 182 5.33 -12.60 -4.16
CA SER A 182 6.13 -11.44 -3.74
C SER A 182 5.49 -10.73 -2.55
N GLY A 183 4.17 -10.48 -2.59
CA GLY A 183 3.44 -9.89 -1.47
C GLY A 183 3.50 -10.73 -0.19
N ILE A 184 3.41 -12.06 -0.30
CA ILE A 184 3.56 -12.97 0.84
C ILE A 184 4.98 -12.92 1.40
N LEU A 185 6.01 -12.95 0.55
CA LEU A 185 7.41 -12.91 0.99
C LEU A 185 7.77 -11.57 1.66
N VAL A 186 7.28 -10.45 1.10
CA VAL A 186 7.39 -9.11 1.73
C VAL A 186 6.68 -9.07 3.08
N PHE A 187 5.48 -9.66 3.20
CA PHE A 187 4.76 -9.76 4.47
C PHE A 187 5.59 -10.47 5.57
N TYR A 188 6.38 -11.49 5.19
CA TYR A 188 7.31 -12.22 6.06
C TYR A 188 8.72 -11.61 6.13
N ARG A 189 8.94 -10.43 5.53
CA ARG A 189 10.23 -9.73 5.52
C ARG A 189 11.35 -10.54 4.88
N ARG A 190 11.05 -11.13 3.72
CA ARG A 190 11.95 -11.95 2.89
C ARG A 190 12.25 -11.29 1.54
N GLU A 191 12.31 -9.96 1.52
CA GLU A 191 12.57 -9.13 0.34
C GLU A 191 13.85 -9.54 -0.42
N PRO A 192 14.97 -9.90 0.24
CA PRO A 192 16.17 -10.37 -0.47
C PRO A 192 15.93 -11.64 -1.28
N LEU A 193 15.05 -12.54 -0.81
CA LEU A 193 14.71 -13.76 -1.55
C LEU A 193 13.89 -13.44 -2.79
N VAL A 194 12.98 -12.46 -2.71
CA VAL A 194 12.20 -12.02 -3.88
C VAL A 194 13.15 -11.45 -4.94
N LEU A 195 14.09 -10.58 -4.53
CA LEU A 195 15.09 -10.01 -5.44
C LEU A 195 15.91 -11.11 -6.10
N LEU A 196 16.45 -12.05 -5.32
CA LEU A 196 17.26 -13.16 -5.81
C LEU A 196 16.50 -14.01 -6.84
N VAL A 197 15.24 -14.33 -6.55
CA VAL A 197 14.40 -15.14 -7.43
C VAL A 197 13.97 -14.37 -8.68
N ALA A 198 13.88 -13.04 -8.63
CA ALA A 198 13.56 -12.21 -9.78
C ALA A 198 14.73 -12.00 -10.75
N LEU A 199 15.98 -12.14 -10.28
CA LEU A 199 17.18 -11.88 -11.09
C LEU A 199 17.20 -12.61 -12.44
N PRO A 200 16.91 -13.92 -12.55
CA PRO A 200 16.95 -14.62 -13.83
C PRO A 200 16.00 -14.02 -14.86
N ALA A 201 14.77 -13.68 -14.45
CA ALA A 201 13.79 -13.05 -15.33
C ALA A 201 14.23 -11.64 -15.76
N VAL A 202 14.75 -10.85 -14.82
CA VAL A 202 15.21 -9.47 -15.10
C VAL A 202 16.43 -9.47 -16.03
N LEU A 203 17.42 -10.32 -15.77
CA LEU A 203 18.60 -10.47 -16.60
C LEU A 203 18.24 -11.03 -17.98
N GLY A 204 17.34 -12.01 -18.05
CA GLY A 204 16.83 -12.55 -19.30
C GLY A 204 16.15 -11.49 -20.16
N GLY A 205 15.26 -10.69 -19.56
CA GLY A 205 14.60 -9.56 -20.23
C GLY A 205 15.58 -8.50 -20.72
N ALA A 206 16.56 -8.13 -19.90
CA ALA A 206 17.61 -7.18 -20.28
C ALA A 206 18.46 -7.69 -21.45
N VAL A 207 18.87 -8.97 -21.42
CA VAL A 207 19.63 -9.59 -22.51
C VAL A 207 18.81 -9.63 -23.81
N HIS A 208 17.52 -9.94 -23.72
CA HIS A 208 16.63 -9.95 -24.90
C HIS A 208 16.47 -8.57 -25.52
N LEU A 209 16.35 -7.52 -24.70
CA LEU A 209 16.36 -6.13 -25.17
C LEU A 209 17.68 -5.75 -25.84
N LEU A 210 18.82 -6.11 -25.24
CA LEU A 210 20.15 -5.75 -25.74
C LEU A 210 20.56 -6.50 -27.01
N ARG A 211 20.16 -7.78 -27.15
CA ARG A 211 20.52 -8.62 -28.31
C ARG A 211 19.56 -8.53 -29.49
N GLY A 212 18.47 -7.75 -29.37
CA GLY A 212 17.55 -7.46 -30.47
C GLY A 212 16.66 -8.64 -30.87
N ARG A 213 15.73 -9.04 -29.98
CA ARG A 213 14.78 -10.15 -30.19
C ARG A 213 15.44 -11.53 -30.40
N ALA A 214 16.43 -11.85 -29.57
CA ALA A 214 16.89 -13.23 -29.41
C ALA A 214 15.73 -14.13 -28.94
N ASP A 215 15.85 -15.45 -29.17
CA ASP A 215 14.83 -16.46 -28.82
C ASP A 215 14.05 -16.12 -27.54
N ASP A 216 12.72 -16.03 -27.65
CA ASP A 216 11.84 -15.66 -26.53
C ASP A 216 11.81 -16.77 -25.46
N VAL A 217 12.01 -18.01 -25.89
CA VAL A 217 11.82 -19.22 -25.07
C VAL A 217 12.67 -19.19 -23.78
N PRO A 218 14.00 -18.94 -23.80
CA PRO A 218 14.79 -18.82 -22.58
C PRO A 218 14.27 -17.76 -21.59
N VAL A 219 13.88 -16.58 -22.06
CA VAL A 219 13.40 -15.49 -21.19
C VAL A 219 12.09 -15.87 -20.52
N LEU A 220 11.17 -16.45 -21.30
CA LEU A 220 9.90 -16.91 -20.78
C LEU A 220 10.12 -18.03 -19.76
N LEU A 221 11.00 -19.00 -20.05
CA LEU A 221 11.36 -20.07 -19.11
C LEU A 221 11.95 -19.51 -17.81
N PHE A 222 12.83 -18.51 -17.87
CA PHE A 222 13.33 -17.83 -16.67
C PHE A 222 12.23 -17.13 -15.91
N GLY A 223 11.28 -16.48 -16.60
CA GLY A 223 10.09 -15.89 -15.98
C GLY A 223 9.23 -16.92 -15.24
N PHE A 224 8.92 -18.05 -15.88
CA PHE A 224 8.17 -19.16 -15.28
C PHE A 224 8.91 -19.75 -14.07
N ALA A 225 10.21 -20.02 -14.20
CA ALA A 225 11.02 -20.55 -13.10
C ALA A 225 11.06 -19.59 -11.91
N SER A 226 11.19 -18.29 -12.17
CA SER A 226 11.16 -17.24 -11.13
C SER A 226 9.81 -17.21 -10.41
N ALA A 227 8.69 -17.23 -11.15
CA ALA A 227 7.36 -17.28 -10.55
C ALA A 227 7.12 -18.55 -9.73
N ALA A 228 7.54 -19.72 -10.23
CA ALA A 228 7.41 -21.00 -9.53
C ALA A 228 8.25 -21.04 -8.24
N ALA A 229 9.50 -20.57 -8.31
CA ALA A 229 10.39 -20.48 -7.15
C ALA A 229 9.84 -19.51 -6.09
N ALA A 230 9.35 -18.34 -6.52
CA ALA A 230 8.75 -17.36 -5.61
C ALA A 230 7.52 -17.95 -4.91
N LEU A 231 6.64 -18.64 -5.66
CA LEU A 231 5.46 -19.28 -5.11
C LEU A 231 5.82 -20.40 -4.12
N GLY A 232 6.81 -21.24 -4.45
CA GLY A 232 7.30 -22.29 -3.55
C GLY A 232 7.84 -21.72 -2.24
N LEU A 233 8.68 -20.68 -2.31
CA LEU A 233 9.21 -20.00 -1.12
C LEU A 233 8.12 -19.31 -0.30
N ALA A 234 7.13 -18.69 -0.97
CA ALA A 234 5.99 -18.08 -0.30
C ALA A 234 5.18 -19.12 0.49
N LEU A 235 4.90 -20.28 -0.11
CA LEU A 235 4.21 -21.39 0.57
C LEU A 235 5.02 -21.86 1.78
N LEU A 236 6.33 -22.07 1.64
CA LEU A 236 7.20 -22.44 2.74
C LEU A 236 7.18 -21.41 3.89
N ALA A 237 7.20 -20.12 3.56
CA ALA A 237 7.12 -19.06 4.56
C ALA A 237 5.81 -19.09 5.36
N THR A 238 4.69 -19.48 4.73
CA THR A 238 3.40 -19.61 5.43
C THR A 238 3.29 -20.79 6.39
N LEU A 239 4.21 -21.77 6.32
CA LEU A 239 4.19 -22.97 7.16
C LEU A 239 4.89 -22.78 8.51
N GLY A 240 5.83 -21.85 8.60
CA GLY A 240 6.68 -21.66 9.78
C GLY A 240 6.10 -20.79 10.90
N ALA A 241 4.87 -20.30 10.78
CA ALA A 241 4.28 -19.40 11.76
C ALA A 241 3.50 -20.15 12.85
N GLU A 242 3.68 -19.71 14.10
CA GLU A 242 2.97 -20.25 15.27
C GLU A 242 1.90 -19.28 15.77
N ASP A 243 0.87 -19.84 16.42
CA ASP A 243 -0.17 -19.05 17.09
C ASP A 243 0.24 -18.84 18.55
N ALA A 244 -0.02 -17.65 19.09
CA ALA A 244 0.04 -17.43 20.53
C ALA A 244 -1.08 -18.21 21.24
N VAL A 245 -0.83 -18.61 22.48
CA VAL A 245 -1.75 -19.44 23.27
C VAL A 245 -3.09 -18.72 23.49
N GLY A 246 -4.21 -19.43 23.25
CA GLY A 246 -5.56 -18.94 23.53
C GLY A 246 -6.13 -17.93 22.52
N VAL A 247 -5.42 -17.63 21.43
CA VAL A 247 -5.86 -16.63 20.45
C VAL A 247 -6.97 -17.16 19.54
N ARG A 248 -7.99 -16.33 19.31
CA ARG A 248 -9.01 -16.56 18.27
C ARG A 248 -8.83 -15.54 17.14
N PRO A 249 -8.73 -15.98 15.88
CA PRO A 249 -8.62 -15.05 14.76
C PRO A 249 -9.95 -14.27 14.58
N PRO A 250 -9.89 -13.03 14.04
CA PRO A 250 -11.08 -12.27 13.72
C PRO A 250 -11.96 -12.99 12.68
N GLY A 251 -13.28 -12.81 12.80
CA GLY A 251 -14.25 -13.44 11.88
C GLY A 251 -14.13 -12.91 10.45
N ALA A 252 -14.48 -13.76 9.47
CA ALA A 252 -14.37 -13.47 8.04
C ALA A 252 -15.10 -12.18 7.62
N ARG A 253 -16.28 -11.90 8.19
CA ARG A 253 -17.04 -10.67 7.89
C ARG A 253 -16.26 -9.40 8.24
N VAL A 254 -15.61 -9.37 9.39
CA VAL A 254 -14.75 -8.25 9.81
C VAL A 254 -13.57 -8.12 8.86
N LEU A 255 -13.02 -9.26 8.42
CA LEU A 255 -11.89 -9.27 7.50
C LEU A 255 -12.25 -8.71 6.13
N VAL A 256 -13.38 -9.15 5.56
CA VAL A 256 -13.85 -8.68 4.26
C VAL A 256 -14.23 -7.20 4.31
N LEU A 257 -15.10 -6.81 5.25
CA LEU A 257 -15.58 -5.43 5.33
C LEU A 257 -14.45 -4.42 5.60
N GLY A 258 -13.47 -4.78 6.43
CA GLY A 258 -12.33 -3.92 6.71
C GLY A 258 -11.31 -3.84 5.57
N ALA A 259 -11.25 -4.85 4.69
CA ALA A 259 -10.39 -4.84 3.51
C ALA A 259 -10.97 -3.98 2.36
N LEU A 260 -12.31 -3.87 2.25
CA LEU A 260 -12.99 -3.19 1.13
C LEU A 260 -12.44 -1.79 0.83
N PRO A 261 -12.21 -0.90 1.81
CA PRO A 261 -11.74 0.44 1.52
C PRO A 261 -10.31 0.46 0.92
N GLY A 262 -9.43 -0.43 1.39
CA GLY A 262 -8.08 -0.59 0.85
C GLY A 262 -8.09 -1.16 -0.57
N VAL A 263 -8.97 -2.14 -0.83
CA VAL A 263 -9.19 -2.69 -2.18
C VAL A 263 -9.74 -1.61 -3.11
N GLY A 264 -10.70 -0.80 -2.65
CA GLY A 264 -11.25 0.32 -3.42
C GLY A 264 -10.18 1.36 -3.77
N TYR A 265 -9.30 1.68 -2.84
CA TYR A 265 -8.17 2.59 -3.09
C TYR A 265 -7.20 2.01 -4.14
N ALA A 266 -6.80 0.74 -3.97
CA ALA A 266 -5.94 0.06 -4.93
C ALA A 266 -6.57 -0.02 -6.33
N ALA A 267 -7.88 -0.27 -6.42
CA ALA A 267 -8.61 -0.30 -7.67
C ALA A 267 -8.66 1.05 -8.37
N LEU A 268 -8.90 2.13 -7.63
CA LEU A 268 -8.89 3.48 -8.20
C LEU A 268 -7.49 3.89 -8.65
N CYS A 269 -6.42 3.55 -7.90
CA CYS A 269 -5.05 3.80 -8.32
C CYS A 269 -4.69 3.01 -9.58
N ALA A 270 -5.03 1.71 -9.63
CA ALA A 270 -4.81 0.88 -10.80
C ALA A 270 -5.57 1.41 -12.02
N ALA A 271 -6.84 1.78 -11.86
CA ALA A 271 -7.64 2.36 -12.93
C ALA A 271 -7.06 3.69 -13.44
N PHE A 272 -6.66 4.59 -12.53
CA PHE A 272 -6.06 5.88 -12.90
C PHE A 272 -4.76 5.74 -13.68
N LEU A 273 -3.88 4.84 -13.23
CA LEU A 273 -2.60 4.59 -13.85
C LEU A 273 -2.75 3.84 -15.19
N LEU A 274 -3.39 2.67 -15.15
CA LEU A 274 -3.51 1.78 -16.32
C LEU A 274 -4.37 2.38 -17.43
N HIS A 275 -5.37 3.21 -17.13
CA HIS A 275 -6.16 3.89 -18.15
C HIS A 275 -5.30 4.76 -19.08
N THR A 276 -4.27 5.41 -18.53
CA THR A 276 -3.35 6.24 -19.29
C THR A 276 -2.27 5.39 -19.95
N ASP A 277 -1.57 4.55 -19.17
CA ASP A 277 -0.34 3.90 -19.63
C ASP A 277 -0.56 2.79 -20.65
N VAL A 278 -1.71 2.13 -20.62
CA VAL A 278 -2.07 1.06 -21.58
C VAL A 278 -1.94 1.52 -23.04
N ARG A 279 -2.15 2.82 -23.31
CA ARG A 279 -2.06 3.42 -24.64
C ARG A 279 -0.61 3.52 -25.16
N PHE A 280 0.34 3.57 -24.24
CA PHE A 280 1.74 3.89 -24.54
C PHE A 280 2.67 2.68 -24.50
N VAL A 281 2.25 1.56 -23.91
CA VAL A 281 3.08 0.35 -23.78
C VAL A 281 3.58 -0.18 -25.14
N GLY A 282 2.78 -0.06 -26.20
CA GLY A 282 3.16 -0.46 -27.56
C GLY A 282 3.73 0.66 -28.43
N GLY A 283 3.91 1.85 -27.86
CA GLY A 283 4.32 3.06 -28.59
C GLY A 283 5.82 3.25 -28.70
N ALA A 284 6.23 4.51 -28.87
CA ALA A 284 7.64 4.89 -28.85
C ALA A 284 8.29 4.55 -27.49
N LEU A 285 9.58 4.22 -27.51
CA LEU A 285 10.29 3.70 -26.33
C LEU A 285 10.22 4.68 -25.14
N ASP A 286 10.36 5.98 -25.39
CA ASP A 286 10.29 7.03 -24.36
C ASP A 286 8.95 7.08 -23.64
N LEU A 287 7.84 6.80 -24.35
CA LEU A 287 6.50 6.68 -23.77
C LEU A 287 6.33 5.35 -23.03
N ALA A 288 6.82 4.24 -23.59
CA ALA A 288 6.68 2.90 -23.02
C ALA A 288 7.44 2.75 -21.68
N VAL A 289 8.56 3.47 -21.51
CA VAL A 289 9.38 3.44 -20.29
C VAL A 289 9.10 4.61 -19.34
N ALA A 290 8.14 5.49 -19.67
CA ALA A 290 7.89 6.72 -18.91
C ALA A 290 7.53 6.48 -17.43
N MET A 291 6.89 5.35 -17.12
CA MET A 291 6.55 4.91 -15.76
C MET A 291 7.77 4.48 -14.92
N ALA A 292 8.89 4.12 -15.55
CA ALA A 292 10.01 3.47 -14.87
C ALA A 292 10.54 4.23 -13.63
N PRO A 293 10.67 5.58 -13.62
CA PRO A 293 11.10 6.32 -12.44
C PRO A 293 10.12 6.19 -11.27
N LEU A 294 8.82 6.20 -11.54
CA LEU A 294 7.79 5.97 -10.53
C LEU A 294 7.90 4.56 -9.98
N ALA A 295 7.91 3.53 -10.84
CA ALA A 295 8.00 2.13 -10.41
C ALA A 295 9.25 1.86 -9.55
N LEU A 296 10.42 2.34 -9.99
CA LEU A 296 11.68 2.22 -9.23
C LEU A 296 11.67 3.02 -7.93
N GLY A 297 11.00 4.18 -7.92
CA GLY A 297 10.92 5.04 -6.75
C GLY A 297 9.79 4.71 -5.77
N MET A 298 8.88 3.79 -6.10
CA MET A 298 7.77 3.42 -5.21
C MET A 298 8.23 2.95 -3.82
N GLY A 299 9.35 2.22 -3.73
CA GLY A 299 9.91 1.84 -2.43
C GLY A 299 10.36 3.05 -1.60
N VAL A 300 10.86 4.12 -2.25
CA VAL A 300 11.17 5.39 -1.58
C VAL A 300 9.89 6.08 -1.14
N VAL A 301 8.85 6.10 -1.98
CA VAL A 301 7.53 6.66 -1.64
C VAL A 301 7.00 6.02 -0.35
N GLU A 302 7.01 4.69 -0.27
CA GLU A 302 6.59 3.93 0.91
C GLU A 302 7.44 4.22 2.13
N TRP A 303 8.77 4.18 1.97
CA TRP A 303 9.71 4.46 3.04
C TRP A 303 9.52 5.86 3.64
N ARG A 304 9.39 6.90 2.80
CA ARG A 304 9.14 8.27 3.26
C ARG A 304 7.78 8.38 3.94
N ALA A 305 6.74 7.72 3.43
CA ALA A 305 5.42 7.73 4.06
C ALA A 305 5.48 7.09 5.46
N ASN A 306 6.19 5.97 5.63
CA ASN A 306 6.42 5.35 6.94
C ASN A 306 7.22 6.29 7.87
N ARG A 307 8.24 6.95 7.35
CA ARG A 307 9.10 7.87 8.10
C ARG A 307 8.32 9.05 8.69
N VAL A 308 7.33 9.58 7.97
CA VAL A 308 6.43 10.63 8.50
C VAL A 308 5.80 10.16 9.81
N PHE A 309 5.19 8.98 9.85
CA PHE A 309 4.49 8.51 11.06
C PHE A 309 5.44 8.22 12.22
N GLU A 310 6.64 7.69 11.94
CA GLU A 310 7.67 7.52 12.97
C GLU A 310 8.05 8.87 13.61
N GLN A 311 8.28 9.89 12.78
CA GLN A 311 8.67 11.23 13.24
C GLN A 311 7.52 11.98 13.92
N VAL A 312 6.29 11.81 13.46
CA VAL A 312 5.11 12.34 14.17
C VAL A 312 4.97 11.68 15.54
N GLY A 313 5.23 10.38 15.65
CA GLY A 313 5.27 9.68 16.93
C GLY A 313 6.38 10.16 17.87
N GLU A 314 7.53 10.61 17.34
CA GLU A 314 8.57 11.31 18.11
C GLU A 314 8.07 12.68 18.58
N LEU A 315 7.46 13.48 17.70
CA LEU A 315 6.91 14.82 18.03
C LEU A 315 5.80 14.77 19.08
N LEU A 316 4.96 13.73 19.09
CA LEU A 316 3.91 13.55 20.10
C LEU A 316 4.45 13.37 21.52
N ARG A 317 5.70 12.89 21.67
CA ARG A 317 6.34 12.73 22.98
C ARG A 317 6.87 14.06 23.52
N GLU A 318 7.02 15.06 22.67
CA GLU A 318 7.41 16.40 23.09
C GLU A 318 6.17 17.12 23.64
N ALA A 319 6.15 17.40 24.95
CA ALA A 319 5.05 18.11 25.61
C ALA A 319 4.97 19.58 25.15
N ARG A 320 4.32 19.82 23.99
CA ARG A 320 4.22 21.12 23.32
C ARG A 320 2.76 21.48 22.98
N PRO A 321 2.44 22.78 22.78
CA PRO A 321 1.10 23.22 22.39
C PRO A 321 0.63 22.64 21.05
N THR A 322 -0.68 22.42 20.91
CA THR A 322 -1.33 21.83 19.72
C THR A 322 -1.08 22.62 18.42
N ALA A 323 -1.06 23.95 18.49
CA ALA A 323 -0.79 24.80 17.32
C ALA A 323 0.63 24.57 16.77
N TRP A 324 1.62 24.45 17.66
CA TRP A 324 3.00 24.15 17.28
C TRP A 324 3.10 22.76 16.67
N PHE A 325 2.43 21.78 17.26
CA PHE A 325 2.41 20.40 16.76
C PHE A 325 1.87 20.35 15.32
N ARG A 326 0.72 20.98 15.06
CA ARG A 326 0.13 21.05 13.71
C ARG A 326 1.11 21.64 12.69
N ASP A 327 1.76 22.75 13.01
CA ASP A 327 2.70 23.41 12.11
C ASP A 327 3.98 22.58 11.91
N ALA A 328 4.43 21.87 12.96
CA ALA A 328 5.57 20.96 12.89
C ALA A 328 5.27 19.74 11.99
N VAL A 329 4.11 19.10 12.18
CA VAL A 329 3.67 17.98 11.33
C VAL A 329 3.48 18.42 9.88
N TRP A 330 2.94 19.63 9.64
CA TRP A 330 2.79 20.15 8.29
C TRP A 330 4.13 20.40 7.58
N ARG A 331 5.08 21.05 8.27
CA ARG A 331 6.44 21.25 7.73
C ARG A 331 7.14 19.92 7.47
N LEU A 332 6.97 18.96 8.38
CA LEU A 332 7.50 17.62 8.23
C LEU A 332 6.93 16.96 6.96
N LEU A 333 5.61 16.93 6.81
CA LEU A 333 4.94 16.38 5.64
C LEU A 333 5.47 17.00 4.33
N LEU A 334 5.57 18.32 4.26
CA LEU A 334 6.08 19.02 3.08
C LEU A 334 7.53 18.68 2.79
N ARG A 335 8.38 18.57 3.82
CA ARG A 335 9.78 18.16 3.66
C ARG A 335 9.89 16.73 3.12
N GLU A 336 9.11 15.81 3.67
CA GLU A 336 9.11 14.41 3.25
C GLU A 336 8.57 14.25 1.82
N LEU A 337 7.51 14.98 1.47
CA LEU A 337 6.99 15.09 0.09
C LEU A 337 8.07 15.65 -0.87
N ALA A 338 8.71 16.76 -0.52
CA ALA A 338 9.75 17.36 -1.35
C ALA A 338 10.93 16.40 -1.55
N THR A 339 11.34 15.67 -0.51
CA THR A 339 12.39 14.65 -0.61
C THR A 339 11.97 13.53 -1.56
N CYS A 340 10.72 13.06 -1.44
CA CYS A 340 10.16 12.04 -2.33
C CYS A 340 10.21 12.48 -3.79
N LEU A 341 9.73 13.70 -4.09
CA LEU A 341 9.74 14.28 -5.44
C LEU A 341 11.16 14.50 -5.97
N LEU A 342 12.12 14.89 -5.13
CA LEU A 342 13.52 15.04 -5.53
C LEU A 342 14.14 13.70 -5.95
N VAL A 343 13.88 12.63 -5.21
CA VAL A 343 14.40 11.30 -5.56
C VAL A 343 13.76 10.79 -6.86
N LEU A 344 12.43 10.90 -6.98
CA LEU A 344 11.72 10.55 -8.21
C LEU A 344 12.19 11.39 -9.41
N GLY A 345 12.36 12.71 -9.21
CA GLY A 345 12.88 13.64 -10.19
C GLY A 345 14.32 13.32 -10.61
N ALA A 346 15.17 12.86 -9.69
CA ALA A 346 16.52 12.42 -10.02
C ALA A 346 16.52 11.14 -10.89
N LEU A 347 15.68 10.15 -10.56
CA LEU A 347 15.49 8.94 -11.37
C LEU A 347 14.94 9.29 -12.77
N ALA A 348 13.96 10.19 -12.82
CA ALA A 348 13.39 10.72 -14.06
C ALA A 348 14.45 11.44 -14.90
N LEU A 349 15.26 12.31 -14.30
CA LEU A 349 16.32 13.03 -14.98
C LEU A 349 17.34 12.07 -15.60
N VAL A 350 17.75 11.01 -14.88
CA VAL A 350 18.63 9.97 -15.42
C VAL A 350 18.02 9.33 -16.66
N LEU A 351 16.75 8.94 -16.59
CA LEU A 351 16.03 8.36 -17.74
C LEU A 351 15.97 9.33 -18.93
N LEU A 352 15.57 10.58 -18.69
CA LEU A 352 15.46 11.61 -19.73
C LEU A 352 16.81 11.91 -20.39
N VAL A 353 17.90 12.00 -19.61
CA VAL A 353 19.25 12.19 -20.14
C VAL A 353 19.69 11.00 -21.00
N CYS A 354 19.42 9.77 -20.57
CA CYS A 354 19.73 8.57 -21.35
C CYS A 354 18.95 8.54 -22.66
N LEU A 355 17.65 8.81 -22.63
CA LEU A 355 16.80 8.87 -23.83
C LEU A 355 17.21 10.02 -24.77
N GLY A 356 17.54 11.18 -24.21
CA GLY A 356 18.00 12.35 -24.96
C GLY A 356 19.33 12.09 -25.68
N ARG A 357 20.30 11.46 -25.01
CA ARG A 357 21.57 11.07 -25.63
C ARG A 357 21.40 10.00 -26.71
N ALA A 358 20.40 9.14 -26.57
CA ALA A 358 20.06 8.15 -27.58
C ALA A 358 19.25 8.72 -28.77
N GLY A 359 18.86 10.01 -28.72
CA GLY A 359 18.01 10.62 -29.75
C GLY A 359 16.57 10.11 -29.76
N LEU A 360 16.12 9.48 -28.66
CA LEU A 360 14.80 8.85 -28.55
C LEU A 360 13.80 9.69 -27.76
N LEU A 361 14.25 10.76 -27.09
CA LEU A 361 13.40 11.57 -26.23
C LEU A 361 12.51 12.52 -27.05
N THR A 362 11.20 12.34 -26.94
CA THR A 362 10.22 13.31 -27.42
C THR A 362 9.75 14.24 -26.30
N SER A 363 9.22 15.41 -26.66
CA SER A 363 8.58 16.31 -25.69
C SER A 363 7.40 15.64 -24.96
N ARG A 364 6.72 14.70 -25.62
CA ARG A 364 5.61 13.94 -25.04
C ARG A 364 6.10 12.93 -24.01
N GLY A 365 7.17 12.19 -24.34
CA GLY A 365 7.86 11.31 -23.39
C GLY A 365 8.32 12.06 -22.15
N ALA A 366 8.92 13.24 -22.32
CA ALA A 366 9.33 14.10 -21.21
C ALA A 366 8.14 14.49 -20.30
N LEU A 367 7.06 15.01 -20.89
CA LEU A 367 5.86 15.38 -20.13
C LEU A 367 5.19 14.20 -19.43
N LEU A 368 5.20 13.01 -20.05
CA LEU A 368 4.64 11.81 -19.44
C LEU A 368 5.49 11.35 -18.25
N VAL A 369 6.83 11.42 -18.36
CA VAL A 369 7.73 11.17 -17.23
C VAL A 369 7.47 12.15 -16.08
N ASP A 370 7.31 13.44 -16.36
CA ASP A 370 6.98 14.44 -15.36
C ASP A 370 5.64 14.14 -14.67
N ALA A 371 4.62 13.72 -15.43
CA ALA A 371 3.33 13.33 -14.88
C ALA A 371 3.44 12.17 -13.88
N HIS A 372 4.31 11.19 -14.15
CA HIS A 372 4.58 10.08 -13.25
C HIS A 372 5.34 10.50 -11.98
N VAL A 373 6.25 11.47 -12.08
CA VAL A 373 6.92 12.04 -10.90
C VAL A 373 5.89 12.73 -9.98
N VAL A 374 5.00 13.54 -10.54
CA VAL A 374 3.91 14.19 -9.78
C VAL A 374 2.98 13.15 -9.18
N LEU A 375 2.64 12.10 -9.93
CA LEU A 375 1.82 10.99 -9.44
C LEU A 375 2.46 10.26 -8.25
N GLY A 376 3.77 10.09 -8.23
CA GLY A 376 4.48 9.53 -7.07
C GLY A 376 4.32 10.41 -5.82
N GLY A 377 4.31 11.73 -5.98
CA GLY A 377 3.95 12.67 -4.91
C GLY A 377 2.49 12.50 -4.46
N ALA A 378 1.55 12.30 -5.38
CA ALA A 378 0.16 12.00 -5.04
C ALA A 378 0.02 10.67 -4.28
N PHE A 379 0.73 9.60 -4.68
CA PHE A 379 0.72 8.32 -3.95
C PHE A 379 1.30 8.45 -2.54
N PHE A 380 2.38 9.22 -2.36
CA PHE A 380 2.88 9.56 -1.02
C PHE A 380 1.78 10.20 -0.16
N LEU A 381 1.11 11.23 -0.66
CA LEU A 381 0.02 11.91 0.05
C LEU A 381 -1.16 10.97 0.32
N GLY A 382 -1.49 10.10 -0.64
CA GLY A 382 -2.51 9.09 -0.52
C GLY A 382 -2.21 8.08 0.59
N PHE A 383 -0.97 7.62 0.72
CA PHE A 383 -0.56 6.75 1.84
C PHE A 383 -0.67 7.45 3.19
N VAL A 384 -0.30 8.73 3.28
CA VAL A 384 -0.49 9.50 4.51
C VAL A 384 -1.97 9.63 4.84
N LEU A 385 -2.83 10.01 3.88
CA LEU A 385 -4.28 10.13 4.06
C LEU A 385 -4.95 8.82 4.47
N ALA A 386 -4.55 7.70 3.85
CA ALA A 386 -5.09 6.38 4.17
C ALA A 386 -4.80 6.01 5.63
N ARG A 387 -3.64 6.40 6.15
CA ARG A 387 -3.22 6.13 7.52
C ARG A 387 -3.79 7.10 8.55
N THR A 388 -4.13 8.34 8.18
CA THR A 388 -4.82 9.30 9.06
C THR A 388 -6.35 9.10 9.11
N GLY A 389 -6.86 7.94 8.68
CA GLY A 389 -8.30 7.61 8.77
C GLY A 389 -9.21 8.39 7.80
N CYS A 390 -8.65 9.16 6.86
CA CYS A 390 -9.40 10.01 5.93
C CYS A 390 -9.79 9.29 4.64
N LEU A 391 -10.05 7.98 4.72
CA LEU A 391 -10.15 7.11 3.56
C LEU A 391 -11.33 7.42 2.65
N ALA A 392 -12.49 7.82 3.19
CA ALA A 392 -13.63 8.24 2.38
C ALA A 392 -13.30 9.46 1.51
N ARG A 393 -12.60 10.46 2.08
CA ARG A 393 -12.14 11.64 1.34
C ARG A 393 -11.11 11.28 0.28
N LEU A 394 -10.16 10.40 0.62
CA LEU A 394 -9.16 9.88 -0.32
C LEU A 394 -9.82 9.20 -1.53
N LEU A 395 -10.77 8.30 -1.29
CA LEU A 395 -11.51 7.60 -2.34
C LEU A 395 -12.32 8.57 -3.19
N ALA A 396 -13.02 9.54 -2.58
CA ALA A 396 -13.81 10.53 -3.31
C ALA A 396 -12.94 11.42 -4.21
N VAL A 397 -11.82 11.93 -3.70
CA VAL A 397 -10.88 12.75 -4.47
C VAL A 397 -10.30 11.96 -5.64
N LEU A 398 -9.83 10.74 -5.39
CA LEU A 398 -9.23 9.90 -6.43
C LEU A 398 -10.25 9.49 -7.49
N ALA A 399 -11.46 9.10 -7.10
CA ALA A 399 -12.54 8.79 -8.02
C ALA A 399 -12.95 10.01 -8.87
N GLY A 400 -13.06 11.19 -8.25
CA GLY A 400 -13.39 12.43 -8.96
C GLY A 400 -12.33 12.79 -10.00
N VAL A 401 -11.05 12.72 -9.64
CA VAL A 401 -9.94 12.99 -10.57
C VAL A 401 -9.85 11.92 -11.67
N LEU A 402 -10.12 10.65 -11.36
CA LEU A 402 -10.20 9.58 -12.36
C LEU A 402 -11.28 9.87 -13.40
N VAL A 403 -12.50 10.19 -12.96
CA VAL A 403 -13.60 10.54 -13.86
C VAL A 403 -13.23 11.76 -14.71
N ALA A 404 -12.64 12.79 -14.09
CA ALA A 404 -12.17 13.97 -14.82
C ALA A 404 -11.11 13.62 -15.87
N ASN A 405 -10.14 12.75 -15.55
CA ASN A 405 -9.12 12.28 -16.48
C ASN A 405 -9.75 11.56 -17.67
N VAL A 406 -10.67 10.63 -17.44
CA VAL A 406 -11.35 9.88 -18.51
C VAL A 406 -12.15 10.82 -19.42
N VAL A 407 -12.96 11.71 -18.83
CA VAL A 407 -13.85 12.63 -19.56
C VAL A 407 -13.04 13.66 -20.34
N LEU A 408 -12.08 14.34 -19.71
CA LEU A 408 -11.24 15.34 -20.37
C LEU A 408 -10.35 14.69 -21.45
N ALA A 409 -9.79 13.51 -21.18
CA ALA A 409 -9.01 12.79 -22.18
C ALA A 409 -9.83 12.44 -23.42
N GLY A 410 -11.10 12.03 -23.25
CA GLY A 410 -12.01 11.78 -24.38
C GLY A 410 -12.38 13.06 -25.13
N LEU A 411 -12.92 14.06 -24.42
CA LEU A 411 -13.39 15.31 -25.03
C LEU A 411 -12.29 16.08 -25.76
N VAL A 412 -11.10 16.18 -25.18
CA VAL A 412 -10.01 16.98 -25.78
C VAL A 412 -9.35 16.22 -26.94
N ALA A 413 -9.23 14.89 -26.84
CA ALA A 413 -8.70 14.09 -27.94
C ALA A 413 -9.61 14.10 -29.17
N ASP A 414 -10.92 14.05 -28.97
CA ASP A 414 -11.89 14.03 -30.06
C ASP A 414 -12.06 15.40 -30.75
N ALA A 415 -11.87 16.52 -30.02
CA ALA A 415 -12.22 17.84 -30.54
C ALA A 415 -11.04 18.80 -30.82
N TRP A 416 -9.86 18.63 -30.23
CA TRP A 416 -8.82 19.68 -30.28
C TRP A 416 -7.41 19.17 -30.64
N ALA A 417 -6.98 18.04 -30.08
CA ALA A 417 -5.66 17.49 -30.38
C ALA A 417 -5.60 15.98 -30.09
N PRO A 418 -5.28 15.12 -31.09
CA PRO A 418 -5.29 13.66 -30.94
C PRO A 418 -4.28 13.12 -29.92
N ASP A 419 -3.44 13.97 -29.34
CA ASP A 419 -2.39 13.63 -28.38
C ASP A 419 -2.53 14.36 -27.03
N ALA A 420 -3.69 14.95 -26.75
CA ALA A 420 -3.94 15.70 -25.52
C ALA A 420 -3.95 14.84 -24.24
N HIS A 421 -3.90 13.52 -24.36
CA HIS A 421 -3.95 12.60 -23.22
C HIS A 421 -2.81 12.83 -22.21
N VAL A 422 -1.59 13.12 -22.69
CA VAL A 422 -0.42 13.34 -21.82
C VAL A 422 -0.55 14.62 -20.97
N PRO A 423 -0.83 15.81 -21.55
CA PRO A 423 -1.02 17.02 -20.75
C PRO A 423 -2.25 16.94 -19.84
N VAL A 424 -3.36 16.31 -20.27
CA VAL A 424 -4.52 16.06 -19.40
C VAL A 424 -4.12 15.23 -18.19
N PHE A 425 -3.35 14.16 -18.40
CA PHE A 425 -2.88 13.31 -17.31
C PHE A 425 -1.99 14.07 -16.32
N LEU A 426 -1.04 14.88 -16.80
CA LEU A 426 -0.22 15.74 -15.94
C LEU A 426 -1.05 16.71 -15.10
N VAL A 427 -2.05 17.35 -15.70
CA VAL A 427 -3.00 18.24 -15.00
C VAL A 427 -3.78 17.48 -13.94
N CYS A 428 -4.29 16.28 -14.27
CA CYS A 428 -4.99 15.42 -13.32
C CYS A 428 -4.09 14.96 -12.17
N CYS A 429 -2.84 14.56 -12.42
CA CYS A 429 -1.87 14.23 -11.37
C CYS A 429 -1.60 15.42 -10.44
N THR A 430 -1.45 16.62 -11.01
CA THR A 430 -1.24 17.86 -10.24
C THR A 430 -2.47 18.19 -9.39
N ALA A 431 -3.66 18.13 -9.97
CA ALA A 431 -4.91 18.33 -9.26
C ALA A 431 -5.08 17.30 -8.12
N LEU A 432 -4.74 16.04 -8.36
CA LEU A 432 -4.76 14.99 -7.35
C LEU A 432 -3.85 15.33 -6.17
N SER A 433 -2.60 15.71 -6.43
CA SER A 433 -1.66 16.12 -5.37
C SER A 433 -2.20 17.31 -4.57
N LEU A 434 -2.73 18.35 -5.24
CA LEU A 434 -3.25 19.55 -4.57
C LEU A 434 -4.50 19.25 -3.73
N LEU A 435 -5.42 18.43 -4.23
CA LEU A 435 -6.63 18.02 -3.50
C LEU A 435 -6.31 17.11 -2.31
N MET A 436 -5.34 16.20 -2.44
CA MET A 436 -4.87 15.39 -1.32
C MET A 436 -4.14 16.23 -0.27
N LEU A 437 -3.33 17.19 -0.71
CA LEU A 437 -2.62 18.11 0.19
C LEU A 437 -3.61 19.00 0.96
N SER A 438 -4.67 19.50 0.31
CA SER A 438 -5.72 20.26 0.99
C SER A 438 -6.52 19.41 1.98
N ALA A 439 -6.84 18.15 1.62
CA ALA A 439 -7.48 17.20 2.52
C ALA A 439 -6.62 16.89 3.76
N LEU A 440 -5.30 16.74 3.58
CA LEU A 440 -4.35 16.55 4.70
C LEU A 440 -4.27 17.78 5.58
N ARG A 441 -4.23 18.98 5.01
CA ARG A 441 -4.17 20.22 5.80
C ARG A 441 -5.34 20.35 6.78
N ALA A 442 -6.52 19.86 6.39
CA ALA A 442 -7.70 19.80 7.26
C ALA A 442 -7.62 18.70 8.34
N SER A 443 -6.79 17.67 8.17
CA SER A 443 -6.69 16.50 9.06
C SER A 443 -5.49 16.54 10.01
N VAL A 444 -4.40 17.23 9.66
CA VAL A 444 -3.13 17.29 10.41
C VAL A 444 -3.25 17.91 11.81
N GLY A 445 -4.37 18.58 12.12
CA GLY A 445 -4.64 19.11 13.46
C GLY A 445 -5.24 18.10 14.45
N ASP A 446 -5.65 16.92 13.99
CA ASP A 446 -6.42 15.99 14.80
C ASP A 446 -5.52 14.94 15.45
N VAL A 447 -5.21 15.14 16.75
CA VAL A 447 -4.27 14.30 17.51
C VAL A 447 -4.72 12.83 17.56
N HIS A 448 -6.02 12.57 17.43
CA HIS A 448 -6.58 11.22 17.45
C HIS A 448 -6.06 10.33 16.31
N HIS A 449 -5.61 10.90 15.20
CA HIS A 449 -5.12 10.14 14.05
C HIS A 449 -3.69 9.58 14.22
N TYR A 450 -3.01 9.96 15.31
CA TYR A 450 -1.60 9.64 15.53
C TYR A 450 -1.33 8.82 16.81
N ARG A 451 -2.40 8.46 17.54
CA ARG A 451 -2.39 7.45 18.62
C ARG A 451 -2.82 6.10 18.04
#